data_AF-A0A2J8PCM3-F1
#
_entry.id   AF-A0A2J8PCM3-F1
#
_cell.length_a   1.000
_cell.length_b   1.000
_cell.length_c   1.000
_cell.angle_alpha   90.00
_cell.angle_beta   90.00
_cell.angle_gamma   90.00
#
_symmetry.space_group_name_H-M   'P 1'
#
loop_
_entity.id
_entity.type
_entity.pdbx_description
1 polymer ?
#
loop_
_entity_poly.entity_id
_entity_poly.type
_entity_poly.pdbx_seq_one_letter_code
_entity_poly.pdbx_strand_id
1 'polypeptide(L)'
;MPSPRLQHSKPPRRLSRAQKHSSGSSNTSTANRSTHNELEKNRRAHLRLCLERLKVLIPLGPDCTRHTTLGLLNKAKAHIKKLEEAERKSQHQLENLEREQRFLKWRLEQLQGPQEME
;
A
#
# COMPACT_ATOMS: atom_id res chain seq x y z
N MET A 1 -28.19 -38.93 -39.20
CA MET A 1 -27.36 -39.58 -38.16
C MET A 1 -27.38 -38.70 -36.92
N PRO A 2 -28.08 -39.06 -35.83
CA PRO A 2 -28.08 -38.26 -34.60
C PRO A 2 -26.88 -38.63 -33.70
N SER A 3 -26.17 -37.62 -33.23
CA SER A 3 -25.01 -37.77 -32.33
C SER A 3 -25.39 -38.26 -30.93
N PRO A 4 -24.56 -39.08 -30.26
CA PRO A 4 -24.91 -39.66 -28.96
C PRO A 4 -24.78 -38.65 -27.81
N ARG A 5 -25.76 -38.67 -26.89
CA ARG A 5 -25.79 -37.90 -25.63
C ARG A 5 -24.62 -38.28 -24.73
N LEU A 6 -23.87 -37.27 -24.28
CA LEU A 6 -22.90 -37.39 -23.18
C LEU A 6 -23.64 -37.69 -21.87
N GLN A 7 -23.33 -38.85 -21.29
CA GLN A 7 -23.82 -39.25 -19.97
C GLN A 7 -22.99 -38.51 -18.90
N HIS A 8 -23.64 -37.67 -18.09
CA HIS A 8 -23.00 -37.04 -16.94
C HIS A 8 -22.98 -38.03 -15.78
N SER A 9 -21.79 -38.47 -15.39
CA SER A 9 -21.56 -39.26 -14.19
C SER A 9 -21.80 -38.41 -12.93
N LYS A 10 -22.62 -38.93 -12.01
CA LYS A 10 -22.87 -38.31 -10.69
C LYS A 10 -21.56 -38.24 -9.88
N PRO A 11 -21.32 -37.18 -9.09
CA PRO A 11 -20.13 -37.10 -8.24
C PRO A 11 -20.21 -38.15 -7.11
N PRO A 12 -19.07 -38.69 -6.64
CA PRO A 12 -19.08 -39.67 -5.57
C PRO A 12 -19.57 -39.05 -4.26
N ARG A 13 -20.45 -39.77 -3.56
CA ARG A 13 -20.91 -39.45 -2.20
C ARG A 13 -19.68 -39.32 -1.29
N ARG A 14 -19.58 -38.20 -0.57
CA ARG A 14 -18.61 -38.03 0.52
C ARG A 14 -18.73 -39.20 1.49
N LEU A 15 -17.64 -39.94 1.71
CA LEU A 15 -17.54 -40.84 2.86
C LEU A 15 -17.69 -40.01 4.13
N SER A 16 -18.75 -40.28 4.88
CA SER A 16 -18.93 -39.82 6.24
C SER A 16 -17.76 -40.30 7.08
N ARG A 17 -16.89 -39.36 7.47
CA ARG A 17 -15.77 -39.58 8.38
C ARG A 17 -16.32 -40.08 9.71
N ALA A 18 -16.11 -41.36 10.00
CA ALA A 18 -16.42 -41.96 11.30
C ALA A 18 -15.68 -41.18 12.40
N GLN A 19 -16.44 -40.46 13.25
CA GLN A 19 -15.90 -39.88 14.47
C GLN A 19 -15.80 -40.99 15.53
N LYS A 20 -14.57 -41.46 15.76
CA LYS A 20 -14.22 -42.25 16.94
C LYS A 20 -14.12 -41.31 18.16
N HIS A 21 -14.56 -41.84 19.31
CA HIS A 21 -14.80 -41.16 20.58
C HIS A 21 -13.61 -40.38 21.16
N SER A 22 -13.90 -39.17 21.68
CA SER A 22 -13.23 -38.60 22.86
C SER A 22 -14.18 -37.63 23.58
N SER A 23 -15.00 -38.19 24.47
CA SER A 23 -15.96 -37.48 25.33
C SER A 23 -15.24 -36.76 26.50
N GLY A 24 -14.49 -35.71 26.18
CA GLY A 24 -13.84 -34.86 27.20
C GLY A 24 -13.17 -33.57 26.68
N SER A 25 -13.23 -33.27 25.37
CA SER A 25 -12.47 -32.16 24.76
C SER A 25 -13.31 -31.25 23.84
N SER A 26 -14.64 -31.29 23.94
CA SER A 26 -15.54 -30.47 23.11
C SER A 26 -15.69 -29.03 23.63
N ASN A 27 -15.63 -28.81 24.95
CA ASN A 27 -15.71 -27.47 25.55
C ASN A 27 -14.40 -26.67 25.42
N THR A 28 -13.25 -27.33 25.50
CA THR A 28 -11.93 -26.69 25.32
C THR A 28 -11.71 -26.29 23.87
N SER A 29 -12.11 -27.13 22.91
CA SER A 29 -12.00 -26.83 21.48
C SER A 29 -12.93 -25.70 21.02
N THR A 30 -14.14 -25.58 21.60
CA THR A 30 -15.04 -24.45 21.35
C THR A 30 -14.60 -23.15 22.03
N ALA A 31 -14.06 -23.22 23.25
CA ALA A 31 -13.41 -22.10 23.91
C ALA A 31 -12.19 -21.60 23.10
N ASN A 32 -11.34 -22.51 22.62
CA ASN A 32 -10.18 -22.17 21.81
C ASN A 32 -10.57 -21.50 20.48
N ARG A 33 -11.65 -21.96 19.83
CA ARG A 33 -12.18 -21.33 18.61
C ARG A 33 -12.72 -19.92 18.88
N SER A 34 -13.35 -19.73 20.03
CA SER A 34 -13.88 -18.42 20.43
C SER A 34 -12.75 -17.43 20.72
N THR A 35 -11.73 -17.85 21.47
CA THR A 35 -10.51 -17.05 21.70
C THR A 35 -9.81 -16.69 20.39
N HIS A 36 -9.64 -17.65 19.48
CA HIS A 36 -9.06 -17.39 18.16
C HIS A 36 -9.86 -16.33 17.37
N ASN A 37 -11.19 -16.42 17.35
CA ASN A 37 -12.04 -15.47 16.65
C ASN A 37 -11.95 -14.05 17.22
N GLU A 38 -11.90 -13.91 18.55
CA GLU A 38 -11.71 -12.61 19.19
C GLU A 38 -10.34 -12.00 18.86
N LEU A 39 -9.27 -12.80 18.88
CA LEU A 39 -7.94 -12.34 18.46
C LEU A 39 -7.92 -11.90 17.00
N GLU A 40 -8.53 -12.66 16.09
CA GLU A 40 -8.59 -12.30 14.66
C GLU A 40 -9.48 -11.06 14.42
N LYS A 41 -10.56 -10.90 15.20
CA LYS A 41 -11.41 -9.70 15.15
C LYS A 41 -10.63 -8.47 15.60
N ASN A 42 -9.87 -8.57 16.69
CA ASN A 42 -8.99 -7.49 17.16
C ASN A 42 -7.92 -7.16 16.11
N ARG A 43 -7.25 -8.18 15.55
CA ARG A 43 -6.25 -8.01 14.49
C ARG A 43 -6.83 -7.30 13.26
N ARG A 44 -8.05 -7.66 12.84
CA ARG A 44 -8.76 -6.99 11.73
C ARG A 44 -9.16 -5.56 12.06
N ALA A 45 -9.54 -5.27 13.30
CA ALA A 45 -9.83 -3.89 13.74
C ALA A 45 -8.57 -3.02 13.65
N HIS A 46 -7.44 -3.52 14.14
CA HIS A 46 -6.15 -2.84 14.03
C HIS A 46 -5.76 -2.59 12.57
N LEU A 47 -5.89 -3.59 11.70
CA LEU A 47 -5.60 -3.43 10.27
C LEU A 47 -6.45 -2.31 9.63
N ARG A 48 -7.74 -2.24 9.95
CA ARG A 48 -8.61 -1.17 9.44
C ARG A 48 -8.12 0.20 9.90
N LEU A 49 -7.73 0.34 11.17
CA LEU A 49 -7.17 1.59 11.69
C LEU A 49 -5.90 2.02 10.93
N CYS A 50 -4.99 1.09 10.66
CA CYS A 50 -3.79 1.38 9.86
C CYS A 50 -4.14 1.84 8.44
N LEU A 51 -5.13 1.21 7.80
CA LEU A 51 -5.57 1.60 6.46
C LEU A 51 -6.26 2.97 6.45
N GLU A 52 -7.05 3.32 7.47
CA GLU A 52 -7.62 4.66 7.59
C GLU A 52 -6.55 5.73 7.76
N ARG A 53 -5.54 5.49 8.60
CA ARG A 53 -4.38 6.40 8.73
C ARG A 53 -3.65 6.58 7.41
N LEU A 54 -3.45 5.49 6.67
CA LEU A 54 -2.80 5.53 5.37
C LEU A 54 -3.58 6.36 4.36
N LYS A 55 -4.92 6.32 4.38
CA LYS A 55 -5.76 7.11 3.46
C LYS A 55 -5.52 8.61 3.57
N VAL A 56 -5.35 9.11 4.79
CA VAL A 56 -5.15 10.55 5.04
C VAL A 56 -3.81 11.06 4.46
N LEU A 57 -2.80 10.18 4.39
CA LEU A 57 -1.47 10.52 3.89
C LEU A 57 -1.36 10.48 2.36
N ILE A 58 -2.30 9.84 1.68
CA ILE A 58 -2.26 9.67 0.24
C ILE A 58 -3.21 10.71 -0.39
N PRO A 59 -2.82 11.36 -1.50
CA PRO A 59 -3.72 12.23 -2.26
C PRO A 59 -4.79 11.38 -2.98
N LEU A 60 -5.82 11.03 -2.22
CA LEU A 60 -7.00 10.32 -2.67
C LEU A 60 -8.04 11.41 -2.98
N GLY A 61 -8.17 11.77 -4.27
CA GLY A 61 -9.13 12.79 -4.69
C GLY A 61 -10.57 12.53 -4.18
N PRO A 62 -11.42 13.56 -4.16
CA PRO A 62 -12.74 13.55 -3.52
C PRO A 62 -13.70 12.48 -4.06
N ASP A 63 -13.46 11.94 -5.26
CA ASP A 63 -14.34 10.96 -5.92
C ASP A 63 -14.18 9.52 -5.44
N CYS A 64 -13.27 9.26 -4.51
CA CYS A 64 -13.07 7.91 -4.00
C CYS A 64 -13.91 7.61 -2.76
N THR A 65 -15.23 7.73 -2.89
CA THR A 65 -16.20 7.28 -1.87
C THR A 65 -16.06 5.79 -1.53
N ARG A 66 -15.41 4.98 -2.38
CA ARG A 66 -14.97 3.60 -2.08
C ARG A 66 -13.53 3.35 -2.52
N HIS A 67 -12.71 2.88 -1.58
CA HIS A 67 -11.35 2.40 -1.84
C HIS A 67 -11.23 0.91 -1.53
N THR A 68 -10.67 0.13 -2.45
CA THR A 68 -10.21 -1.23 -2.16
C THR A 68 -8.85 -1.19 -1.45
N THR A 69 -8.56 -2.17 -0.59
CA THR A 69 -7.25 -2.26 0.09
C THR A 69 -6.10 -2.29 -0.92
N LEU A 70 -6.25 -3.07 -1.99
CA LEU A 70 -5.23 -3.16 -3.04
C LEU A 70 -5.03 -1.82 -3.76
N GLY A 71 -6.12 -1.14 -4.12
CA GLY A 71 -6.07 0.17 -4.77
C GLY A 71 -5.38 1.22 -3.90
N LEU A 72 -5.63 1.20 -2.59
CA LEU A 72 -4.97 2.08 -1.63
C LEU A 72 -3.45 1.82 -1.58
N LEU A 73 -3.03 0.56 -1.48
CA LEU A 73 -1.62 0.18 -1.43
C LEU A 73 -0.88 0.55 -2.72
N ASN A 74 -1.51 0.34 -3.89
CA ASN A 74 -0.94 0.72 -5.18
C ASN A 74 -0.77 2.24 -5.30
N LYS A 75 -1.76 3.02 -4.86
CA LYS A 75 -1.66 4.49 -4.83
C LYS A 75 -0.60 4.97 -3.85
N ALA A 76 -0.46 4.33 -2.68
CA ALA A 76 0.60 4.63 -1.72
C ALA A 76 1.99 4.46 -2.35
N LYS A 77 2.22 3.32 -3.00
CA LYS A 77 3.46 3.03 -3.71
C LYS A 77 3.76 4.04 -4.81
N ALA A 78 2.73 4.43 -5.58
CA ALA A 78 2.88 5.45 -6.62
C ALA A 78 3.17 6.84 -6.02
N HIS A 79 2.57 7.17 -4.89
CA HIS A 79 2.78 8.46 -4.22
C HIS A 79 4.21 8.60 -3.72
N ILE A 80 4.77 7.55 -3.09
CA ILE A 80 6.18 7.52 -2.66
C ILE A 80 7.10 7.79 -3.85
N LYS A 81 6.93 7.06 -4.96
CA LYS A 81 7.73 7.26 -6.18
C LYS A 81 7.66 8.69 -6.72
N LYS A 82 6.47 9.29 -6.70
CA LYS A 82 6.27 10.66 -7.17
C LYS A 82 7.01 11.66 -6.27
N LEU A 83 6.99 11.46 -4.95
CA LEU A 83 7.71 12.32 -4.01
C LEU A 83 9.22 12.21 -4.21
N GLU A 84 9.75 11.00 -4.34
CA GLU A 84 11.17 10.76 -4.63
C GLU A 84 11.63 11.41 -5.95
N GLU A 85 10.78 11.38 -6.97
CA GLU A 85 11.08 12.04 -8.25
C GLU A 85 11.04 13.57 -8.15
N ALA A 86 10.07 14.12 -7.42
CA ALA A 86 9.96 15.55 -7.18
C ALA A 86 11.16 16.08 -6.39
N GLU A 87 11.58 15.35 -5.35
CA GLU A 87 12.78 15.66 -4.57
C GLU A 87 14.03 15.70 -5.47
N ARG A 88 14.25 14.66 -6.28
CA ARG A 88 15.39 14.61 -7.22
C ARG A 88 15.41 15.79 -8.20
N LYS A 89 14.23 16.16 -8.74
CA LYS A 89 14.10 17.31 -9.64
C LYS A 89 14.41 18.63 -8.91
N SER A 90 13.91 18.78 -7.69
CA SER A 90 14.16 19.96 -6.87
C SER A 90 15.64 20.11 -6.53
N GLN A 91 16.32 19.00 -6.19
CA GLN A 91 17.77 19.01 -5.93
C GLN A 91 18.55 19.46 -7.18
N HIS A 92 18.21 18.90 -8.35
CA HIS A 92 18.87 19.30 -9.59
C HIS A 92 18.63 20.78 -9.94
N GLN A 93 17.43 21.29 -9.70
CA GLN A 93 17.12 22.71 -9.87
C GLN A 93 17.94 23.59 -8.93
N LEU A 94 18.05 23.20 -7.65
CA LEU A 94 18.87 23.91 -6.68
C LEU A 94 20.34 23.98 -7.14
N GLU A 95 20.92 22.86 -7.56
CA GLU A 95 22.31 22.82 -8.07
C GLU A 95 22.53 23.74 -9.28
N ASN A 96 21.56 23.77 -10.19
CA ASN A 96 21.63 24.64 -11.37
C ASN A 96 21.58 26.12 -10.98
N LEU A 97 20.67 26.49 -10.08
CA LEU A 97 20.56 27.85 -9.56
C LEU A 97 21.81 28.27 -8.79
N GLU A 98 22.43 27.38 -8.02
CA GLU A 98 23.68 27.66 -7.32
C GLU A 98 24.86 27.87 -8.29
N ARG A 99 24.89 27.15 -9.41
CA ARG A 99 25.89 27.39 -10.48
C ARG A 99 25.67 28.74 -11.14
N GLU A 100 24.42 29.06 -11.48
CA GLU A 100 24.06 30.34 -12.09
C GLU A 100 24.36 31.50 -11.14
N GLN A 101 23.99 31.38 -9.86
CA GLN A 101 24.30 32.38 -8.85
C GLN A 101 25.81 32.62 -8.73
N ARG A 102 26.63 31.55 -8.73
CA ARG A 102 28.09 31.68 -8.70
C ARG A 102 28.62 32.39 -9.95
N PHE A 103 28.14 32.00 -11.12
CA PHE A 103 28.52 32.64 -12.39
C PHE A 103 28.18 34.14 -12.40
N LEU A 104 26.95 34.49 -12.00
CA LEU A 104 26.50 35.87 -11.95
C LEU A 104 27.28 36.71 -10.92
N LYS A 105 27.59 36.14 -9.74
CA LYS A 105 28.45 36.81 -8.75
C LYS A 105 29.84 37.10 -9.31
N TRP A 106 30.48 36.10 -9.93
CA TRP A 106 31.78 36.29 -10.58
C TRP A 106 31.69 37.35 -11.70
N ARG A 107 30.64 37.31 -12.53
CA ARG A 107 30.45 38.29 -13.60
C ARG A 107 30.26 39.71 -13.05
N LEU A 108 29.54 39.85 -11.94
CA LEU A 108 29.28 41.12 -11.29
C LEU A 108 30.56 41.71 -10.69
N GLU A 109 31.41 40.89 -10.06
CA GLU A 109 32.74 41.30 -9.58
C GLU A 109 33.64 41.81 -10.73
N GLN A 110 33.65 41.10 -11.87
CA GLN A 110 34.40 41.52 -13.06
C GLN A 110 33.89 42.85 -13.65
N LEU A 111 32.59 43.14 -13.55
CA LEU A 111 31.99 44.37 -14.06
C LEU A 111 32.08 45.53 -13.06
N GLN A 112 32.14 45.25 -11.76
CA GLN A 112 32.31 46.28 -10.74
C GLN A 112 33.74 46.86 -10.72
N GLY A 113 34.73 46.15 -11.28
CA GLY A 113 36.13 46.57 -11.26
C GLY A 113 36.64 46.73 -9.82
N PRO A 114 37.96 46.90 -9.60
CA PRO A 114 38.40 47.40 -8.31
C PRO A 114 37.70 48.73 -8.08
N GLN A 115 36.86 48.83 -7.05
CA GLN A 115 36.51 50.14 -6.50
C GLN A 115 37.83 50.86 -6.30
N GLU A 116 38.08 51.92 -7.06
CA GLU A 116 39.00 52.96 -6.66
C GLU A 116 38.46 53.47 -5.33
N MET A 117 38.92 52.86 -4.24
CA MET A 117 38.82 53.43 -2.91
C MET A 117 39.92 54.48 -2.84
N GLU A 118 39.58 55.68 -3.32
CA GLU A 118 40.22 56.94 -2.93
C GLU A 118 39.58 57.44 -1.62
#